data_AF-A0A2N2ADF0-F1
#
_entry.id   AF-A0A2N2ADF0-F1
#
_cell.length_a   1.000
_cell.length_b   1.000
_cell.length_c   1.000
_cell.angle_alpha   90.00
_cell.angle_beta   90.00
_cell.angle_gamma   90.00
#
_symmetry.space_group_name_H-M   'P 1'
#
loop_
_entity.id
_entity.type
_entity.pdbx_description
1 polymer ?
#
loop_
_entity_poly.entity_id
_entity_poly.type
_entity_poly.pdbx_seq_one_letter_code
_entity_poly.pdbx_strand_id
1 'polypeptide(L)'
;MRMEAVHYNNVFLALRRLGEPLRLMLPGMRGFDVHLDRDAWVCFDRTSDNRPLLAWTNFRGNARSGLYESVPCRLLLYHPYATLLMRNLPEEISRLLIRRLSHRAEPATARVISL
;
A
#
# COMPACT_ATOMS: atom_id res chain seq x y z
N MET A 1 12.97 -5.59 -9.38
CA MET A 1 12.83 -4.91 -8.08
C MET A 1 12.14 -5.86 -7.11
N ARG A 2 12.24 -5.62 -5.82
CA ARG A 2 11.45 -6.31 -4.79
C ARG A 2 10.83 -5.25 -3.87
N MET A 3 9.61 -5.49 -3.41
CA MET A 3 8.93 -4.68 -2.40
C MET A 3 9.19 -5.29 -1.03
N GLU A 4 9.53 -4.46 -0.04
CA GLU A 4 9.75 -4.95 1.31
C GLU A 4 8.50 -5.64 1.88
N ALA A 5 8.74 -6.70 2.64
CA ALA A 5 7.69 -7.57 3.13
C ALA A 5 6.65 -6.82 3.96
N VAL A 6 7.11 -5.90 4.82
CA VAL A 6 6.25 -5.08 5.67
C VAL A 6 5.24 -4.26 4.85
N HIS A 7 5.68 -3.64 3.75
CA HIS A 7 4.80 -2.82 2.91
C HIS A 7 3.80 -3.69 2.15
N TYR A 8 4.27 -4.80 1.56
CA TYR A 8 3.40 -5.77 0.88
C TYR A 8 2.32 -6.35 1.80
N ASN A 9 2.73 -6.84 2.98
CA ASN A 9 1.82 -7.48 3.91
C ASN A 9 0.78 -6.48 4.44
N ASN A 10 1.16 -5.23 4.72
CA ASN A 10 0.24 -4.20 5.18
C ASN A 10 -0.83 -3.86 4.13
N VAL A 11 -0.43 -3.67 2.86
CA VAL A 11 -1.38 -3.40 1.77
C VAL A 11 -2.28 -4.62 1.53
N PHE A 12 -1.72 -5.82 1.46
CA PHE A 12 -2.48 -7.05 1.26
C PHE A 12 -3.53 -7.25 2.37
N LEU A 13 -3.13 -7.05 3.63
CA LEU A 13 -4.04 -7.12 4.77
C LEU A 13 -5.11 -6.03 4.71
N ALA A 14 -4.74 -4.81 4.35
CA ALA A 14 -5.69 -3.70 4.20
C ALA A 14 -6.72 -3.97 3.12
N LEU A 15 -6.32 -4.45 1.93
CA LEU A 15 -7.27 -4.78 0.86
C LEU A 15 -8.27 -5.85 1.32
N ARG A 16 -7.82 -6.85 2.08
CA ARG A 16 -8.70 -7.90 2.62
C ARG A 16 -9.64 -7.41 3.72
N ARG A 17 -9.18 -6.53 4.61
CA ARG A 17 -9.96 -6.09 5.78
C ARG A 17 -10.76 -4.83 5.54
N LEU A 18 -10.21 -3.88 4.81
CA LEU A 18 -10.82 -2.58 4.52
C LEU A 18 -11.68 -2.60 3.25
N GLY A 19 -11.44 -3.56 2.35
CA GLY A 19 -12.08 -3.68 1.05
C GLY A 19 -11.12 -3.31 -0.09
N GLU A 20 -11.51 -3.62 -1.32
CA GLU A 20 -10.75 -3.39 -2.54
C GLU A 20 -11.68 -2.82 -3.63
N PRO A 21 -11.24 -1.81 -4.41
CA PRO A 21 -9.95 -1.11 -4.32
C PRO A 21 -9.91 -0.08 -3.17
N LEU A 22 -8.70 0.26 -2.71
CA LEU A 22 -8.48 1.35 -1.75
C LEU A 22 -7.95 2.60 -2.46
N ARG A 23 -8.57 3.74 -2.16
CA ARG A 23 -8.05 5.06 -2.53
C ARG A 23 -7.56 5.79 -1.29
N LEU A 24 -6.31 6.23 -1.33
CA LEU A 24 -5.60 6.83 -0.22
C LEU A 24 -5.19 8.25 -0.58
N MET A 25 -5.56 9.20 0.27
CA MET A 25 -4.94 10.53 0.34
C MET A 25 -3.89 10.48 1.44
N LEU A 26 -2.64 10.76 1.10
CA LEU A 26 -1.52 10.68 2.05
C LEU A 26 -1.33 12.04 2.76
N PRO A 27 -1.43 12.10 4.11
CA PRO A 27 -1.46 13.38 4.85
C PRO A 27 -0.26 14.31 4.61
N GLY A 28 0.92 13.74 4.31
CA GLY A 28 2.16 14.50 4.05
C GLY A 28 2.42 14.81 2.57
N MET A 29 1.52 14.40 1.66
CA MET A 29 1.75 14.39 0.21
C MET A 29 0.54 15.02 -0.50
N ARG A 30 0.37 16.33 -0.30
CA ARG A 30 -0.71 17.10 -0.93
C ARG A 30 -0.55 17.06 -2.45
N GLY A 31 -1.64 16.78 -3.16
CA GLY A 31 -1.65 16.68 -4.62
C GLY A 31 -1.46 15.25 -5.16
N PHE A 32 -1.14 14.27 -4.32
CA PHE A 32 -1.00 12.88 -4.75
C PHE A 32 -2.10 11.99 -4.18
N ASP A 33 -2.66 11.13 -5.04
CA ASP A 33 -3.59 10.07 -4.66
C ASP A 33 -2.97 8.71 -4.96
N VAL A 34 -3.13 7.76 -4.04
CA VAL A 34 -2.68 6.38 -4.24
C VAL A 34 -3.88 5.47 -4.38
N HIS A 35 -3.93 4.71 -5.46
CA HIS A 35 -4.90 3.65 -5.67
C HIS A 35 -4.20 2.31 -5.45
N LEU A 36 -4.81 1.47 -4.63
CA LEU A 36 -4.32 0.13 -4.31
C LEU A 36 -5.39 -0.90 -4.69
N ASP A 37 -4.99 -1.88 -5.47
CA ASP A 37 -5.70 -3.14 -5.68
C ASP A 37 -4.68 -4.31 -5.67
N ARG A 38 -5.14 -5.52 -5.98
CA ARG A 38 -4.30 -6.72 -6.04
C ARG A 38 -3.26 -6.69 -7.15
N ASP A 39 -3.55 -6.03 -8.26
CA ASP A 39 -2.75 -6.09 -9.48
C ASP A 39 -1.70 -4.97 -9.50
N ALA A 40 -2.08 -3.79 -9.02
CA ALA A 40 -1.29 -2.57 -9.09
C ALA A 40 -1.48 -1.64 -7.88
N TRP A 41 -0.38 -1.01 -7.50
CA TRP A 41 -0.37 0.12 -6.58
C TRP A 41 0.11 1.35 -7.35
N VAL A 42 -0.78 2.28 -7.63
CA VAL A 42 -0.54 3.40 -8.53
C VAL A 42 -0.62 4.71 -7.77
N CYS A 43 0.40 5.55 -7.93
CA CYS A 43 0.40 6.93 -7.45
C CYS A 43 0.04 7.86 -8.60
N PHE A 44 -0.93 8.75 -8.38
CA PHE A 44 -1.40 9.74 -9.33
C PHE A 44 -1.06 11.15 -8.88
N ASP A 45 -0.74 12.00 -9.83
CA ASP A 45 -0.66 13.45 -9.63
C ASP A 45 -2.00 14.09 -9.95
N ARG A 46 -2.72 14.54 -8.92
CA ARG A 46 -4.00 15.22 -9.07
C ARG A 46 -3.87 16.62 -9.66
N THR A 47 -2.69 17.22 -9.57
CA THR A 47 -2.43 18.55 -10.11
C THR A 47 -2.15 18.51 -11.62
N SER A 48 -1.92 17.31 -12.17
CA SER A 48 -1.63 17.09 -13.58
C SER A 48 -2.62 16.07 -14.19
N ASP A 49 -3.89 16.47 -14.33
CA ASP A 49 -4.96 15.67 -14.97
C ASP A 49 -5.10 14.23 -14.47
N ASN A 50 -4.74 13.98 -13.20
CA ASN A 50 -4.74 12.65 -12.60
C ASN A 50 -3.87 11.64 -13.37
N ARG A 51 -2.70 12.08 -13.86
CA ARG A 51 -1.73 11.23 -14.55
C ARG A 51 -1.01 10.30 -13.56
N PRO A 52 -0.73 9.04 -13.93
CA PRO A 52 0.08 8.17 -13.10
C PRO A 52 1.52 8.69 -13.05
N LEU A 53 2.10 8.73 -11.84
CA LEU A 53 3.50 9.06 -11.61
C LEU A 53 4.37 7.81 -11.59
N LEU A 54 3.91 6.81 -10.84
CA LEU A 54 4.56 5.50 -10.73
C LEU A 54 3.52 4.42 -10.41
N ALA A 55 3.90 3.18 -10.71
CA ALA A 55 3.13 2.01 -10.30
C ALA A 55 4.03 0.86 -9.89
N TRP A 56 3.71 0.22 -8.76
CA TRP A 56 4.18 -1.15 -8.49
C TRP A 56 3.15 -2.13 -9.02
N THR A 57 3.59 -3.11 -9.80
CA THR A 57 2.73 -4.07 -10.51
C THR A 57 3.34 -5.47 -10.44
N ASN A 58 2.56 -6.48 -10.87
CA ASN A 58 3.03 -7.86 -11.03
C ASN A 58 3.64 -8.42 -9.74
N PHE A 59 2.99 -8.20 -8.59
CA PHE A 59 3.43 -8.75 -7.32
C PHE A 59 3.35 -10.28 -7.33
N ARG A 60 4.48 -10.94 -7.07
CA ARG A 60 4.56 -12.41 -7.00
C ARG A 60 4.60 -12.89 -5.55
N GLY A 61 3.51 -12.69 -4.83
CA GLY A 61 3.39 -13.01 -3.40
C GLY A 61 3.58 -14.49 -3.05
N ASN A 62 3.34 -15.40 -3.99
CA ASN A 62 3.52 -16.85 -3.82
C ASN A 62 4.93 -17.34 -4.16
N ALA A 63 5.80 -16.46 -4.66
CA ALA A 63 7.18 -16.81 -5.01
C ALA A 63 8.15 -16.66 -3.82
N ARG A 64 7.63 -16.61 -2.59
CA ARG A 64 8.37 -16.46 -1.34
C ARG A 64 8.11 -17.65 -0.42
N SER A 65 9.13 -18.06 0.32
CA SER A 65 9.04 -19.18 1.26
C SER A 65 8.52 -18.75 2.64
N GLY A 66 8.59 -17.44 2.94
CA GLY A 66 8.16 -16.87 4.22
C GLY A 66 7.56 -15.47 4.11
N LEU A 67 6.75 -15.08 5.10
CA LEU A 67 6.09 -13.77 5.13
C LEU A 67 7.05 -12.58 5.34
N TYR A 68 8.25 -12.84 5.87
CA TYR A 68 9.30 -11.83 6.09
C TYR A 68 10.11 -11.52 4.83
N GLU A 69 9.99 -12.34 3.79
CA GLU A 69 10.75 -12.15 2.55
C GLU A 69 10.11 -11.07 1.68
N SER A 70 10.96 -10.22 1.11
CA SER A 70 10.53 -9.20 0.14
C SER A 70 9.88 -9.84 -1.08
N VAL A 71 8.91 -9.16 -1.69
CA VAL A 71 8.08 -9.70 -2.76
C VAL A 71 8.58 -9.20 -4.12
N PRO A 72 8.86 -10.09 -5.10
CA PRO A 72 9.19 -9.67 -6.46
C PRO A 72 8.04 -8.85 -7.06
N CYS A 73 8.37 -7.72 -7.67
CA CYS A 73 7.42 -6.86 -8.38
C CYS A 73 8.12 -6.09 -9.49
N ARG A 74 7.32 -5.46 -10.36
CA ARG A 74 7.78 -4.48 -11.35
C ARG A 74 7.47 -3.08 -10.85
N LEU A 75 8.40 -2.15 -11.06
CA LEU A 75 8.16 -0.72 -10.88
C LEU A 75 8.12 -0.07 -12.27
N LEU A 76 7.08 0.72 -12.50
CA LEU A 76 6.91 1.56 -13.67
C LEU A 76 7.01 3.01 -13.23
N LEU A 77 7.85 3.80 -13.90
CA LEU A 77 8.02 5.23 -13.66
C LEU A 77 7.53 5.96 -14.91
N TYR A 78 6.51 6.79 -14.75
CA TYR A 78 5.89 7.54 -15.85
C TYR A 78 6.36 9.00 -15.86
N HIS A 79 6.93 9.47 -14.75
CA HIS A 79 7.44 10.84 -14.62
C HIS A 79 8.85 10.84 -13.99
N PRO A 80 9.81 11.65 -14.48
CA PRO A 80 11.17 11.72 -13.91
C PRO A 80 11.21 11.99 -12.40
N TYR A 81 10.37 12.91 -11.91
CA TYR A 81 10.26 13.23 -10.47
C TYR A 81 9.71 12.09 -9.60
N ALA A 82 9.12 11.04 -10.19
CA ALA A 82 8.55 9.92 -9.44
C ALA A 82 9.62 9.10 -8.69
N THR A 83 10.88 9.21 -9.10
CA THR A 83 12.03 8.59 -8.42
C THR A 83 12.22 9.09 -6.98
N LEU A 84 11.85 10.34 -6.69
CA LEU A 84 11.90 10.91 -5.34
C LEU A 84 10.81 10.31 -4.45
N LEU A 85 9.60 10.10 -5.01
CA LEU A 85 8.46 9.55 -4.29
C LEU A 85 8.63 8.06 -4.00
N MET A 86 9.21 7.32 -4.94
CA MET A 86 9.39 5.87 -4.86
C MET A 86 10.00 5.40 -3.53
N ARG A 87 10.92 6.18 -2.93
CA ARG A 87 11.63 5.79 -1.71
C ARG A 87 10.77 5.82 -0.45
N ASN A 88 9.93 6.84 -0.30
CA ASN A 88 9.20 7.09 0.95
C ASN A 88 7.74 6.67 0.87
N LEU A 89 7.20 6.57 -0.34
CA LEU A 89 5.78 6.31 -0.57
C LEU A 89 5.28 4.98 0.03
N PRO A 90 6.00 3.84 -0.07
CA PRO A 90 5.56 2.59 0.57
C PRO A 90 5.42 2.69 2.09
N GLU A 91 6.29 3.47 2.73
CA GLU A 91 6.25 3.72 4.17
C GLU A 91 5.03 4.56 4.56
N GLU A 92 4.77 5.65 3.83
CA GLU A 92 3.60 6.51 4.09
C GLU A 92 2.28 5.76 3.87
N ILE A 93 2.20 4.92 2.83
CA ILE A 93 1.06 4.02 2.59
C ILE A 93 0.90 3.09 3.80
N SER A 94 1.97 2.43 4.23
CA SER A 94 1.94 1.50 5.37
C SER A 94 1.47 2.19 6.65
N ARG A 95 2.00 3.37 6.96
CA ARG A 95 1.65 4.15 8.15
C ARG A 95 0.18 4.57 8.15
N LEU A 96 -0.37 4.94 6.99
CA LEU A 96 -1.80 5.25 6.86
C LEU A 96 -2.66 4.00 7.04
N LEU A 97 -2.29 2.90 6.39
CA LEU A 97 -3.05 1.65 6.44
C LEU A 97 -3.07 1.03 7.83
N ILE A 98 -1.93 1.01 8.54
CA ILE A 98 -1.85 0.55 9.93
C ILE A 98 -2.82 1.35 10.81
N ARG A 99 -2.80 2.69 10.70
CA ARG A 99 -3.75 3.54 11.44
C ARG A 99 -5.20 3.18 11.15
N ARG A 100 -5.58 3.03 9.87
CA ARG A 100 -6.95 2.66 9.47
C ARG A 100 -7.35 1.27 9.96
N LEU A 101 -6.43 0.30 9.90
CA LEU A 101 -6.64 -1.06 10.39
C LEU A 101 -6.85 -1.10 11.91
N SER A 102 -6.09 -0.32 12.67
CA SER A 102 -6.26 -0.20 14.13
C SER A 102 -7.61 0.42 14.50
N HIS A 103 -8.06 1.46 13.78
CA HIS A 103 -9.36 2.08 14.05
C HIS A 103 -10.56 1.18 13.71
N ARG A 104 -10.42 0.24 12.77
CA ARG A 104 -11.48 -0.73 12.46
C ARG A 104 -11.49 -1.94 13.40
N ALA A 105 -10.38 -2.22 14.08
CA ALA A 105 -10.28 -3.31 15.05
C ALA A 105 -11.02 -3.01 16.37
N GLU A 106 -11.34 -1.74 16.65
CA GLU A 106 -12.23 -1.29 17.72
C GLU A 106 -13.59 -0.97 17.05
N PRO A 107 -14.69 -1.76 17.20
CA PRO A 107 -15.26 -2.16 18.49
C PRO A 107 -15.93 -3.56 18.51
N ALA A 108 -15.49 -4.44 19.40
CA ALA A 108 -16.31 -5.45 20.08
C ALA A 108 -15.47 -5.98 21.23
N THR A 109 -16.01 -5.88 22.45
CA THR A 109 -15.48 -6.43 23.69
C THR A 109 -14.76 -7.75 23.40
N ALA A 110 -13.43 -7.74 23.49
CA ALA A 110 -12.66 -8.97 23.55
C ALA A 110 -13.12 -9.70 24.81
N ARG A 111 -14.16 -10.54 24.68
CA ARG A 111 -14.53 -11.49 25.73
C ARG A 111 -13.38 -12.48 25.78
N VAL A 112 -12.47 -12.22 26.72
CA VAL A 112 -11.61 -13.26 27.26
C VAL A 112 -12.56 -14.34 27.74
N ILE A 113 -12.63 -15.46 27.03
CA ILE A 113 -13.21 -16.67 27.56
C ILE A 113 -12.18 -17.19 28.55
N SER A 114 -12.35 -16.82 29.82
CA SER A 114 -11.70 -17.50 30.92
C SER A 114 -12.18 -18.95 30.89
N LEU A 115 -11.25 -19.88 30.68
CA LEU A 115 -11.41 -21.30 30.97
C LEU A 115 -11.32 -21.54 32.48
#